data_AF-A0A2V8SGU0-F1
#
_entry.id   AF-A0A2V8SGU0-F1
#
_cell.length_a   1.000
_cell.length_b   1.000
_cell.length_c   1.000
_cell.angle_alpha   90.00
_cell.angle_beta   90.00
_cell.angle_gamma   90.00
#
_symmetry.space_group_name_H-M   'P 1'
#
loop_
_entity.id
_entity.type
_entity.pdbx_description
1 polymer ?
#
loop_
_entity_poly.entity_id
_entity_poly.type
_entity_poly.pdbx_seq_one_letter_code
_entity_poly.pdbx_strand_id
1 'polypeptide(L)'
;MNEQTTPNPLSALALKLRRDPRYMAYALAAYQQQENLSDKELAETLSILPELIVRLALCRRPAASAPQFAEQVRELADFTLTDESQLAGILRQVDGLEKLAALPVTAPETEAQAETQFGLPLAGLLAAARDREEETDDQAQINEPPAAKNMADDE
;
A
#
# COMPACT_ATOMS: atom_id res chain seq x y z
N MET A 1 -39.53 18.40 -6.12
CA MET A 1 -39.60 17.86 -4.75
C MET A 1 -38.21 17.98 -4.15
N ASN A 2 -38.03 18.82 -3.13
CA ASN A 2 -36.74 18.90 -2.42
C ASN A 2 -36.83 17.93 -1.25
N GLU A 3 -36.29 16.73 -1.44
CA GLU A 3 -36.14 15.74 -0.38
C GLU A 3 -35.13 16.30 0.63
N GLN A 4 -35.63 16.63 1.81
CA GLN A 4 -34.82 17.16 2.90
C GLN A 4 -33.89 16.05 3.36
N THR A 5 -32.61 16.14 2.99
CA THR A 5 -31.52 15.33 3.54
C THR A 5 -31.41 15.60 5.03
N THR A 6 -32.20 14.88 5.83
CA THR A 6 -31.99 14.84 7.28
C THR A 6 -30.57 14.35 7.52
N PRO A 7 -29.73 15.08 8.27
CA PRO A 7 -28.35 14.68 8.50
C PRO A 7 -28.35 13.33 9.20
N ASN A 8 -27.88 12.29 8.51
CA ASN A 8 -27.84 10.95 9.07
C ASN A 8 -26.86 10.96 10.26
N PRO A 9 -27.33 10.75 11.51
CA PRO A 9 -26.47 10.83 12.68
C PRO A 9 -25.34 9.79 12.64
N LEU A 10 -25.54 8.68 11.93
CA LEU A 10 -24.53 7.64 11.74
C LEU A 10 -23.39 8.09 10.83
N SER A 11 -23.68 8.85 9.77
CA SER A 11 -22.61 9.38 8.90
C SER A 11 -21.80 10.45 9.64
N ALA A 12 -22.44 11.29 10.44
CA ALA A 12 -21.75 12.25 11.31
C ALA A 12 -20.87 11.55 12.35
N LEU A 13 -21.31 10.41 12.91
CA LEU A 13 -20.49 9.60 13.81
C LEU A 13 -19.32 8.95 13.09
N ALA A 14 -19.53 8.34 11.92
CA ALA A 14 -18.49 7.74 11.11
C ALA A 14 -17.37 8.74 10.77
N LEU A 15 -17.73 10.00 10.43
CA LEU A 15 -16.76 11.08 10.21
C LEU A 15 -15.92 11.38 11.45
N LYS A 16 -16.50 11.37 12.64
CA LYS A 16 -15.75 11.56 13.91
C LYS A 16 -14.79 10.40 14.17
N LEU A 17 -15.21 9.17 13.87
CA LEU A 17 -14.40 7.96 14.08
C LEU A 17 -13.20 7.83 13.12
N ARG A 18 -13.12 8.65 12.06
CA ARG A 18 -11.93 8.73 11.20
C ARG A 18 -10.64 9.09 11.96
N ARG A 19 -10.75 9.58 13.20
CA ARG A 19 -9.63 9.92 14.09
C ARG A 19 -9.35 8.86 15.17
N ASP A 20 -10.15 7.80 15.27
CA ASP A 20 -9.98 6.75 16.28
C ASP A 20 -9.44 5.46 15.62
N PRO A 21 -8.17 5.07 15.86
CA PRO A 21 -7.53 3.92 15.23
C PRO A 21 -8.18 2.56 15.50
N ARG A 22 -9.13 2.49 16.45
CA ARG A 22 -9.86 1.27 16.79
C ARG A 22 -10.99 0.96 15.81
N TYR A 23 -11.37 1.91 14.95
CA TYR A 23 -12.51 1.78 14.05
C TYR A 23 -12.08 1.71 12.59
N MET A 24 -12.91 1.06 11.79
CA MET A 24 -12.73 0.97 10.34
C MET A 24 -12.74 2.34 9.67
N ALA A 25 -13.51 3.32 10.17
CA ALA A 25 -13.52 4.69 9.65
C ALA A 25 -12.12 5.29 9.53
N TYR A 26 -11.25 5.02 10.52
CA TYR A 26 -9.87 5.46 10.51
C TYR A 26 -9.06 4.74 9.42
N ALA A 27 -9.17 3.41 9.31
CA ALA A 27 -8.44 2.64 8.30
C ALA A 27 -8.84 3.03 6.87
N LEU A 28 -10.14 3.19 6.61
CA LEU A 28 -10.65 3.64 5.31
C LEU A 28 -10.15 5.04 4.97
N ALA A 29 -10.15 5.95 5.94
CA ALA A 29 -9.64 7.31 5.75
C ALA A 29 -8.13 7.33 5.45
N ALA A 30 -7.36 6.49 6.14
CA ALA A 30 -5.93 6.35 5.90
C ALA A 30 -5.66 5.79 4.49
N TYR A 31 -6.38 4.75 4.09
CA TYR A 31 -6.27 4.16 2.76
C TYR A 31 -6.64 5.16 1.65
N GLN A 32 -7.77 5.87 1.80
CA GLN A 32 -8.16 6.95 0.87
C GLN A 32 -7.08 8.02 0.73
N GLN A 33 -6.44 8.42 1.84
CA GLN A 33 -5.38 9.42 1.81
C GLN A 33 -4.10 8.89 1.13
N GLN A 34 -3.77 7.61 1.34
CA GLN A 34 -2.59 6.97 0.75
C GLN A 34 -2.73 6.80 -0.77
N GLU A 35 -3.91 6.37 -1.22
CA GLU A 35 -4.19 6.09 -2.63
C GLU A 35 -4.83 7.30 -3.37
N ASN A 36 -5.04 8.42 -2.66
CA ASN A 36 -5.72 9.62 -3.15
C ASN A 36 -7.10 9.32 -3.79
N LEU A 37 -7.90 8.50 -3.11
CA LEU A 37 -9.21 8.04 -3.57
C LEU A 37 -10.36 8.90 -3.05
N SER A 38 -11.37 9.09 -3.90
CA SER A 38 -12.68 9.60 -3.51
C SER A 38 -13.53 8.52 -2.81
N ASP A 39 -14.63 8.94 -2.19
CA ASP A 39 -15.59 8.02 -1.55
C ASP A 39 -16.20 7.03 -2.55
N LYS A 40 -16.38 7.43 -3.82
CA LYS A 40 -16.91 6.57 -4.88
C LYS A 40 -15.90 5.52 -5.31
N GLU A 41 -14.65 5.92 -5.50
CA GLU A 41 -13.57 5.00 -5.90
C GLU A 41 -13.25 4.01 -4.77
N LEU A 42 -13.32 4.43 -3.51
CA LEU A 42 -13.24 3.52 -2.36
C LEU A 42 -14.36 2.47 -2.40
N ALA A 43 -15.60 2.89 -2.70
CA ALA A 43 -16.74 1.99 -2.81
C ALA A 43 -16.53 0.94 -3.90
N GLU A 44 -16.06 1.37 -5.07
CA GLU A 44 -15.75 0.51 -6.21
C GLU A 44 -14.62 -0.47 -5.89
N THR A 45 -13.55 0.01 -5.25
CA THR A 45 -12.40 -0.83 -4.83
C THR A 45 -12.82 -1.96 -3.89
N LEU A 46 -13.68 -1.64 -2.92
CA LEU A 46 -14.22 -2.61 -1.96
C LEU A 46 -15.40 -3.43 -2.52
N SER A 47 -15.85 -3.13 -3.74
CA SER A 47 -17.08 -3.69 -4.32
C SER A 47 -18.27 -3.60 -3.35
N ILE A 48 -18.37 -2.49 -2.62
CA ILE A 48 -19.36 -2.25 -1.57
C ILE A 48 -20.39 -1.22 -2.02
N LEU A 49 -21.65 -1.41 -1.62
CA LEU A 49 -22.68 -0.41 -1.82
C LEU A 49 -22.38 0.86 -0.99
N PRO A 50 -22.53 2.08 -1.56
CA PRO A 50 -22.26 3.33 -0.85
C PRO A 50 -23.00 3.46 0.49
N GLU A 51 -24.21 2.90 0.59
CA GLU A 51 -25.04 2.93 1.80
C GLU A 51 -24.46 2.06 2.93
N LEU A 52 -23.68 1.03 2.60
CA LEU A 52 -23.08 0.11 3.56
C LEU A 52 -21.69 0.58 4.04
N ILE A 53 -21.05 1.52 3.34
CA ILE A 53 -19.78 2.12 3.77
C ILE A 53 -19.89 2.73 5.16
N VAL A 54 -20.99 3.43 5.43
CA VAL A 54 -21.21 4.03 6.77
C VAL A 54 -21.28 2.94 7.84
N ARG A 55 -21.87 1.78 7.54
CA ARG A 55 -21.92 0.65 8.49
C ARG A 55 -20.54 0.06 8.69
N LEU A 56 -19.79 -0.17 7.61
CA LEU A 56 -18.41 -0.64 7.68
C LEU A 56 -17.55 0.30 8.52
N ALA A 57 -17.65 1.61 8.31
CA ALA A 57 -16.88 2.62 9.02
C ALA A 57 -17.10 2.59 10.53
N LEU A 58 -18.31 2.24 10.99
CA LEU A 58 -18.65 2.11 12.40
C LEU A 58 -18.15 0.80 13.04
N CYS A 59 -17.78 -0.20 12.24
CA CYS A 59 -17.25 -1.46 12.76
C CYS A 59 -15.89 -1.27 13.42
N ARG A 60 -15.58 -2.16 14.36
CA ARG A 60 -14.26 -2.22 14.98
C ARG A 60 -13.24 -2.75 13.97
N ARG A 61 -12.06 -2.15 13.94
CA ARG A 61 -10.96 -2.56 13.07
C ARG A 61 -10.37 -3.90 13.56
N PRO A 62 -10.32 -4.94 12.72
CA PRO A 62 -9.56 -6.16 13.00
C PRO A 62 -8.07 -5.84 13.05
N ALA A 63 -7.34 -6.41 14.00
CA ALA A 63 -5.88 -6.26 14.05
C ALA A 63 -5.21 -7.27 13.10
N ALA A 64 -4.41 -6.78 12.14
CA ALA A 64 -3.79 -7.63 11.12
C ALA A 64 -2.83 -8.71 11.68
N SER A 65 -2.26 -8.48 12.86
CA SER A 65 -1.40 -9.44 13.56
C SER A 65 -2.16 -10.41 14.48
N ALA A 66 -3.48 -10.27 14.63
CA ALA A 66 -4.27 -11.15 15.49
C ALA A 66 -4.52 -12.52 14.82
N PRO A 67 -4.53 -13.63 15.57
CA PRO A 67 -4.77 -14.96 15.02
C PRO A 67 -6.17 -15.11 14.41
N GLN A 68 -7.15 -14.34 14.90
CA GLN A 68 -8.54 -14.35 14.42
C GLN A 68 -8.79 -13.35 13.26
N PHE A 69 -7.74 -12.74 12.71
CA PHE A 69 -7.89 -11.68 11.70
C PHE A 69 -8.74 -12.12 10.50
N ALA A 70 -8.45 -13.29 9.93
CA ALA A 70 -9.18 -13.79 8.75
C ALA A 70 -10.67 -14.01 9.06
N GLU A 71 -10.98 -14.60 10.21
CA GLU A 71 -12.36 -14.83 10.65
C GLU A 71 -13.11 -13.49 10.85
N GLN A 72 -12.48 -12.53 11.53
CA GLN A 72 -13.07 -11.20 11.74
C GLN A 72 -13.29 -10.44 10.42
N VAL A 73 -12.34 -10.51 9.49
CA VAL A 73 -12.49 -9.87 8.17
C VAL A 73 -13.62 -10.52 7.38
N ARG A 74 -13.75 -11.84 7.42
CA ARG A 74 -14.87 -12.55 6.80
C ARG A 74 -16.22 -12.16 7.40
N GLU A 75 -16.33 -12.08 8.72
CA GLU A 75 -17.56 -11.62 9.39
C GLU A 75 -17.93 -10.18 8.99
N LEU A 76 -16.93 -9.29 8.89
CA LEU A 76 -17.14 -7.93 8.38
C LEU A 76 -17.58 -7.95 6.92
N ALA A 77 -16.94 -8.77 6.09
CA ALA A 77 -17.24 -8.91 4.67
C ALA A 77 -18.69 -9.37 4.44
N ASP A 78 -19.12 -10.40 5.17
CA ASP A 78 -20.48 -10.92 5.14
C ASP A 78 -21.50 -9.88 5.64
N PHE A 79 -21.15 -9.15 6.71
CA PHE A 79 -22.04 -8.13 7.29
C PHE A 79 -22.25 -6.91 6.39
N THR A 80 -21.21 -6.49 5.66
CA THR A 80 -21.27 -5.29 4.81
C THR A 80 -21.33 -5.59 3.31
N LEU A 81 -21.41 -6.87 2.93
CA LEU A 81 -21.45 -7.34 1.54
C LEU A 81 -20.29 -6.76 0.71
N THR A 82 -19.06 -6.88 1.22
CA THR A 82 -17.84 -6.40 0.56
C THR A 82 -16.94 -7.58 0.23
N ASP A 83 -15.97 -7.38 -0.67
CA ASP A 83 -14.99 -8.39 -0.99
C ASP A 83 -14.01 -8.59 0.19
N GLU A 84 -13.98 -9.82 0.73
CA GLU A 84 -13.13 -10.20 1.87
C GLU A 84 -11.64 -9.98 1.57
N SER A 85 -11.21 -10.32 0.35
CA SER A 85 -9.80 -10.25 -0.04
C SER A 85 -9.31 -8.81 -0.16
N GLN A 86 -10.14 -7.93 -0.74
CA GLN A 86 -9.86 -6.49 -0.82
C GLN A 86 -9.82 -5.85 0.56
N LEU A 87 -10.80 -6.18 1.42
CA LEU A 87 -10.85 -5.67 2.79
C LEU A 87 -9.63 -6.10 3.61
N ALA A 88 -9.21 -7.37 3.50
CA ALA A 88 -7.99 -7.86 4.13
C ALA A 88 -6.73 -7.14 3.62
N GLY A 89 -6.66 -6.90 2.30
CA GLY A 89 -5.56 -6.19 1.64
C GLY A 89 -5.39 -4.77 2.18
N ILE A 90 -6.48 -4.00 2.19
CA ILE A 90 -6.51 -2.63 2.71
C ILE A 90 -6.05 -2.59 4.18
N LEU A 91 -6.57 -3.49 5.02
CA LEU A 91 -6.21 -3.52 6.44
C LEU A 91 -4.73 -3.82 6.67
N ARG A 92 -4.15 -4.75 5.90
CA ARG A 92 -2.72 -5.08 5.98
C ARG A 92 -1.84 -3.95 5.47
N GLN A 93 -2.24 -3.30 4.39
CA GLN A 93 -1.52 -2.16 3.83
C GLN A 93 -1.47 -1.00 4.82
N VAL A 94 -2.62 -0.61 5.38
CA VAL A 94 -2.69 0.46 6.38
C VAL A 94 -1.85 0.10 7.60
N ASP A 95 -2.00 -1.10 8.16
CA ASP A 95 -1.22 -1.55 9.33
C ASP A 95 0.29 -1.58 9.05
N GLY A 96 0.71 -2.02 7.87
CA GLY A 96 2.11 -2.02 7.45
C GLY A 96 2.72 -0.62 7.35
N LEU A 97 1.98 0.32 6.74
CA LEU A 97 2.42 1.71 6.62
C LEU A 97 2.41 2.45 7.97
N GLU A 98 1.45 2.17 8.84
CA GLU A 98 1.43 2.71 10.20
C GLU A 98 2.65 2.25 11.01
N LYS A 99 2.98 0.96 10.93
CA LYS A 99 4.15 0.40 11.59
C LYS A 99 5.44 1.01 11.06
N LEU A 100 5.54 1.21 9.74
CA LEU A 100 6.70 1.86 9.12
C LEU A 100 6.83 3.32 9.57
N ALA A 101 5.73 4.08 9.62
CA ALA A 101 5.71 5.47 10.06
C ALA A 101 6.01 5.62 11.56
N ALA A 102 5.69 4.61 12.37
CA ALA A 102 5.98 4.58 13.80
C ALA A 102 7.44 4.19 14.13
N LEU A 103 8.22 3.70 13.16
CA LEU A 103 9.63 3.42 13.39
C LEU A 103 10.39 4.74 13.59
N PRO A 104 11.25 4.83 14.62
CA PRO A 104 12.06 6.02 14.83
C PRO A 104 13.02 6.20 13.66
N VAL A 105 12.86 7.30 12.91
CA VAL A 105 13.91 7.79 12.01
C VAL A 105 15.02 8.31 12.91
N THR A 106 15.96 7.44 13.25
CA THR A 106 17.20 7.87 13.91
C THR A 106 17.98 8.71 12.91
N ALA A 107 17.89 10.03 13.06
CA ALA A 107 18.91 10.95 12.57
C ALA A 107 20.26 10.56 13.21
N PRO A 108 21.38 10.58 12.47
CA PRO A 108 22.68 10.22 13.02
C PRO A 108 23.18 11.39 13.86
N GLU A 109 22.90 11.36 15.16
CA GLU A 109 23.58 12.22 16.12
C GLU A 109 24.37 11.34 17.10
N THR A 110 25.67 11.30 16.80
CA THR A 110 26.80 11.16 17.72
C THR A 110 27.01 9.78 18.38
N GLU A 111 28.16 9.23 18.03
CA GLU A 111 28.88 8.09 18.61
C GLU A 111 28.77 8.01 20.15
N ALA A 112 28.27 6.88 20.66
CA ALA A 112 28.93 6.09 21.71
C ALA A 112 28.05 4.92 22.20
N GLN A 113 28.53 3.72 21.90
CA GLN A 113 28.54 2.52 22.75
C GLN A 113 27.29 1.60 22.84
N ALA A 114 27.58 0.34 22.52
CA ALA A 114 27.05 -0.91 23.05
C ALA A 114 25.72 -1.46 22.46
N GLU A 115 25.89 -2.25 21.39
CA GLU A 115 25.49 -3.66 21.27
C GLU A 115 24.22 -4.10 22.04
N THR A 116 23.14 -4.46 21.34
CA THR A 116 22.75 -5.86 21.05
C THR A 116 21.43 -5.92 20.24
N GLN A 117 21.38 -6.88 19.31
CA GLN A 117 20.21 -7.64 18.84
C GLN A 117 19.43 -7.15 17.59
N PHE A 118 19.88 -7.69 16.43
CA PHE A 118 19.12 -7.88 15.19
C PHE A 118 18.35 -6.66 14.64
N GLY A 119 19.10 -5.66 14.20
CA GLY A 119 18.61 -4.67 13.24
C GLY A 119 19.51 -4.70 12.01
N LEU A 120 18.98 -5.15 10.86
CA LEU A 120 19.59 -4.82 9.58
C LEU A 120 19.60 -3.28 9.49
N PRO A 121 20.76 -2.61 9.37
CA PRO A 121 20.78 -1.17 9.25
C PRO A 121 20.10 -0.81 7.92
N LEU A 122 18.98 -0.08 7.99
CA LEU A 122 18.22 0.37 6.81
C LEU A 122 19.11 1.22 5.86
N ALA A 123 20.18 1.82 6.39
CA ALA A 123 21.22 2.50 5.61
C ALA A 123 21.93 1.59 4.59
N GLY A 124 21.94 0.27 4.79
CA GLY A 124 22.45 -0.72 3.85
C GLY A 124 21.43 -1.26 2.84
N LEU A 125 20.13 -1.10 3.10
CA LEU A 125 19.07 -1.70 2.28
C LEU A 125 18.81 -0.94 0.97
N LEU A 126 19.06 0.38 0.96
CA LEU A 126 18.83 1.26 -0.20
C LEU A 126 20.12 1.74 -0.89
N ALA A 127 21.29 1.45 -0.31
CA ALA A 127 22.59 1.87 -0.84
C ALA A 127 23.06 1.04 -2.05
N ALA A 128 22.62 -0.22 -2.17
CA ALA A 128 23.10 -1.14 -3.19
C ALA A 128 22.52 -0.92 -4.61
N ALA A 129 21.48 -0.10 -4.76
CA ALA A 129 20.80 0.12 -6.05
C ALA A 129 21.31 1.34 -6.83
N ARG A 130 22.38 2.01 -6.37
CA ARG A 130 22.81 3.30 -6.93
C ARG A 130 24.03 3.25 -7.86
N ASP A 131 24.61 2.07 -8.10
CA ASP A 131 25.82 1.93 -8.91
C ASP A 131 25.57 1.15 -10.21
N ARG A 132 25.16 1.88 -11.25
CA ARG A 132 25.25 1.44 -12.64
C ARG A 132 25.61 2.65 -13.50
N GLU A 133 26.91 2.89 -13.66
CA GLU A 133 27.44 3.82 -14.65
C GLU A 133 27.26 3.21 -16.06
N GLU A 134 26.62 3.97 -16.95
CA GLU A 134 26.61 3.73 -18.40
C GLU A 134 27.99 4.07 -18.96
N GLU A 135 28.78 3.08 -19.35
CA GLU A 135 29.89 3.31 -20.27
C GLU A 135 29.32 3.48 -21.68
N THR A 136 29.09 4.74 -22.05
CA THR A 136 29.03 5.18 -23.44
C THR A 136 30.47 5.27 -23.94
N ASP A 137 30.96 4.22 -24.60
CA ASP A 137 32.20 4.31 -25.37
C ASP A 137 31.87 4.23 -26.86
N ASP A 138 31.61 5.41 -27.40
CA ASP A 138 31.40 5.64 -28.82
C ASP A 138 32.63 6.38 -29.32
N GLN A 139 33.72 5.68 -29.67
CA GLN A 139 34.72 6.19 -30.62
C GLN A 139 35.30 5.12 -31.55
N ALA A 140 35.08 5.40 -32.82
CA ALA A 140 35.49 4.69 -34.01
C ALA A 140 37.02 4.50 -34.16
N GLN A 141 37.40 3.28 -34.57
CA GLN A 141 38.56 3.06 -35.45
C GLN A 141 38.17 2.16 -36.62
N ILE A 142 37.71 2.82 -37.69
CA ILE A 142 38.17 2.68 -39.08
C ILE A 142 38.86 1.35 -39.43
N ASN A 143 38.17 0.50 -40.19
CA ASN A 143 38.61 0.04 -41.52
C ASN A 143 37.46 -0.63 -42.28
N GLU A 144 37.19 -0.12 -43.49
CA GLU A 144 36.21 -0.60 -44.47
C GLU A 144 36.53 -2.01 -45.05
N PRO A 145 35.56 -2.67 -45.72
CA PRO A 145 35.54 -4.11 -46.03
C PRO A 145 36.20 -4.45 -47.38
N PRO A 146 36.24 -5.74 -47.80
CA PRO A 146 35.20 -6.17 -48.75
C PRO A 146 34.75 -7.65 -48.66
N ALA A 147 33.59 -7.86 -49.26
CA ALA A 147 32.83 -9.10 -49.45
C ALA A 147 33.52 -10.18 -50.30
N ALA A 148 33.18 -11.44 -50.03
CA ALA A 148 33.09 -12.61 -50.92
C ALA A 148 32.90 -13.87 -50.05
N LYS A 149 32.12 -14.91 -50.33
CA LYS A 149 31.21 -15.29 -51.42
C LYS A 149 30.58 -16.61 -50.95
N ASN A 150 29.29 -16.82 -51.24
CA ASN A 150 28.59 -18.08 -51.02
C ASN A 150 29.27 -19.26 -51.75
N MET A 151 29.30 -20.43 -51.12
CA MET A 151 29.61 -21.74 -51.72
C MET A 151 28.77 -22.76 -50.93
N ALA A 152 27.55 -23.08 -51.38
CA ALA A 152 27.20 -24.10 -52.36
C ALA A 152 27.40 -25.52 -51.81
N ASP A 153 26.32 -26.29 -51.73
CA ASP A 153 26.30 -27.71 -52.13
C ASP A 153 24.83 -28.11 -52.39
N ASP A 154 24.55 -28.36 -53.67
CA ASP A 154 23.35 -28.94 -54.27
C ASP A 154 23.89 -30.12 -55.09
N GLU A 155 23.59 -31.36 -54.67
CA GLU A 155 23.41 -32.56 -55.51
C GLU A 155 22.81 -33.71 -54.68
#